data_AF-A0A7J9GFA4-F1
#
_entry.id   AF-A0A7J9GFA4-F1
#
_cell.length_a   1.000
_cell.length_b   1.000
_cell.length_c   1.000
_cell.angle_alpha   90.00
_cell.angle_beta   90.00
_cell.angle_gamma   90.00
#
_symmetry.space_group_name_H-M   'P 1'
#
loop_
_entity.id
_entity.type
_entity.pdbx_description
1 polymer ?
#
loop_
_entity_poly.entity_id
_entity_poly.type
_entity_poly.pdbx_seq_one_letter_code
_entity_poly.pdbx_strand_id
1 'polypeptide(L)'
;PLALNQSQILSKDGLQLVLPVLAFHAVAFAIGYWILKIPAFRQREEVCRTVSLCSGMQSSTMAGLLAIQFLGGSSQAVPAACSVIAMAVMGFSLASFWGSGYRLRDLPSLLAPQTGPTV
;
A
#
# COMPACT_ATOMS: atom_id res chain seq x y z
N PRO A 1 0.84 -17.85 14.85
CA PRO A 1 2.06 -17.14 14.41
C PRO A 1 2.18 -15.69 14.96
N LEU A 2 1.20 -14.80 14.73
CA LEU A 2 1.25 -13.42 15.26
C LEU A 2 1.09 -13.35 16.80
N ALA A 3 0.12 -14.09 17.35
CA ALA A 3 -0.10 -14.15 18.80
C ALA A 3 1.10 -14.75 19.58
N LEU A 4 1.87 -15.64 18.94
CA LEU A 4 3.06 -16.27 19.55
C LEU A 4 4.28 -15.32 19.60
N ASN A 5 4.30 -14.25 18.80
CA ASN A 5 5.41 -13.29 18.71
C ASN A 5 5.02 -11.86 19.16
N GLN A 6 3.95 -11.70 19.95
CA GLN A 6 3.43 -10.37 20.34
C GLN A 6 4.47 -9.51 21.08
N SER A 7 5.24 -10.10 22.00
CA SER A 7 6.28 -9.38 22.74
C SER A 7 7.42 -8.90 21.84
N GLN A 8 7.75 -9.67 20.78
CA GLN A 8 8.72 -9.25 19.77
C GLN A 8 8.18 -8.16 18.85
N ILE A 9 6.89 -8.21 18.45
CA ILE A 9 6.28 -7.19 17.58
C ILE A 9 6.19 -5.82 18.27
N LEU A 10 5.91 -5.79 19.58
CA LEU A 10 5.85 -4.56 20.39
C LEU A 10 7.21 -4.09 20.90
N SER A 11 8.28 -4.86 20.66
CA SER A 11 9.65 -4.44 20.96
C SER A 11 10.18 -3.49 19.87
N LYS A 12 11.33 -2.84 20.13
CA LYS A 12 12.01 -2.00 19.14
C LYS A 12 12.28 -2.76 17.83
N ASP A 13 12.57 -4.05 17.93
CA ASP A 13 12.85 -4.92 16.77
C ASP A 13 11.59 -5.20 15.94
N GLY A 14 10.44 -5.30 16.61
CA GLY A 14 9.15 -5.45 15.94
C GLY A 14 8.70 -4.19 15.19
N LEU A 15 8.95 -3.01 15.76
CA LEU A 15 8.71 -1.75 15.09
C LEU A 15 9.60 -1.57 13.84
N GLN A 16 10.87 -1.99 13.93
CA GLN A 16 11.79 -2.02 12.78
C GLN A 16 11.30 -2.94 11.65
N LEU A 17 10.44 -3.93 11.94
CA LEU A 17 9.86 -4.82 10.93
C LEU A 17 8.53 -4.30 10.36
N VAL A 18 7.66 -3.74 11.21
CA VAL A 18 6.33 -3.27 10.82
C VAL A 18 6.40 -1.99 9.98
N LEU A 19 7.28 -1.05 10.34
CA LEU A 19 7.40 0.22 9.62
C LEU A 19 7.78 0.04 8.13
N PRO A 20 8.80 -0.76 7.76
CA PRO A 20 9.11 -1.04 6.36
C PRO A 20 7.95 -1.69 5.60
N VAL A 21 7.21 -2.61 6.22
CA VAL A 21 6.05 -3.27 5.60
C VAL A 21 4.94 -2.26 5.32
N LEU A 22 4.61 -1.40 6.30
CA LEU A 22 3.62 -0.33 6.12
C LEU A 22 4.04 0.64 5.01
N ALA A 23 5.31 1.09 5.03
CA ALA A 23 5.84 2.00 4.02
C ALA A 23 5.79 1.39 2.61
N PHE A 24 6.20 0.12 2.48
CA PHE A 24 6.17 -0.59 1.21
C PHE A 24 4.76 -0.62 0.60
N HIS A 25 3.75 -1.02 1.37
CA HIS A 25 2.37 -1.04 0.88
C HIS A 25 1.86 0.36 0.58
N ALA A 26 2.10 1.35 1.45
CA ALA A 26 1.69 2.73 1.20
C ALA A 26 2.26 3.26 -0.13
N VAL A 27 3.54 2.99 -0.41
CA VAL A 27 4.19 3.32 -1.68
C VAL A 27 3.59 2.52 -2.84
N ALA A 28 3.27 1.24 -2.67
CA ALA A 28 2.65 0.43 -3.72
C ALA A 28 1.24 0.92 -4.10
N PHE A 29 0.39 1.26 -3.11
CA PHE A 29 -0.92 1.88 -3.35
C PHE A 29 -0.76 3.23 -4.07
N ALA A 30 0.16 4.07 -3.58
CA ALA A 30 0.48 5.37 -4.14
C ALA A 30 0.90 5.28 -5.61
N ILE A 31 1.97 4.54 -5.89
CA ILE A 31 2.53 4.40 -7.23
C ILE A 31 1.50 3.78 -8.17
N GLY A 32 0.78 2.74 -7.74
CA GLY A 32 -0.27 2.10 -8.56
C GLY A 32 -1.37 3.08 -9.00
N TYR A 33 -1.69 4.08 -8.18
CA TYR A 33 -2.62 5.16 -8.54
C TYR A 33 -1.96 6.18 -9.49
N TRP A 34 -0.85 6.79 -9.07
CA TRP A 34 -0.29 7.96 -9.75
C TRP A 34 0.44 7.62 -11.04
N ILE A 35 0.99 6.40 -11.19
CA ILE A 35 1.66 6.00 -12.43
C ILE A 35 0.70 6.10 -13.61
N LEU A 36 -0.57 5.74 -13.43
CA LEU A 36 -1.57 5.81 -14.50
C LEU A 36 -2.16 7.21 -14.71
N LYS A 37 -1.90 8.15 -13.79
CA LYS A 37 -2.28 9.56 -13.89
C LYS A 37 -1.22 10.42 -14.57
N ILE A 38 -0.02 9.90 -14.81
CA ILE A 38 0.99 10.67 -15.54
C ILE A 38 0.49 10.99 -16.96
N PRO A 39 0.91 12.13 -17.55
CA PRO A 39 0.43 12.57 -18.86
C PRO A 39 0.64 11.59 -20.01
N ALA A 40 1.55 10.62 -19.87
CA ALA A 40 1.80 9.59 -20.88
C ALA A 40 0.70 8.49 -20.92
N PHE A 41 0.08 8.15 -19.77
CA PHE A 41 -0.91 7.07 -19.71
C PHE A 41 -2.36 7.56 -19.63
N ARG A 42 -2.63 8.68 -18.93
CA ARG A 42 -3.94 9.36 -18.83
C ARG A 42 -5.14 8.43 -18.65
N GLN A 43 -5.04 7.47 -17.74
CA GLN A 43 -6.11 6.50 -17.52
C GLN A 43 -7.29 7.12 -16.76
N ARG A 44 -8.46 6.47 -16.88
CA ARG A 44 -9.67 6.81 -16.14
C ARG A 44 -9.50 6.56 -14.66
N GLU A 45 -10.22 7.33 -13.85
CA GLU A 45 -10.16 7.23 -12.39
C GLU A 45 -10.41 5.79 -11.91
N GLU A 46 -11.42 5.10 -12.42
CA GLU A 46 -11.74 3.73 -11.98
C GLU A 46 -10.57 2.76 -12.21
N VAL A 47 -9.81 2.94 -13.30
CA VAL A 47 -8.65 2.11 -13.61
C VAL A 47 -7.50 2.43 -12.65
N CYS A 48 -7.21 3.70 -12.40
CA CYS A 48 -6.19 4.14 -11.42
C CYS A 48 -6.48 3.57 -10.02
N ARG A 49 -7.75 3.64 -9.58
CA ARG A 49 -8.17 3.09 -8.27
C ARG A 49 -8.01 1.57 -8.22
N THR A 50 -8.45 0.88 -9.26
CA THR A 50 -8.33 -0.57 -9.34
C THR A 50 -6.88 -1.01 -9.32
N VAL A 51 -6.01 -0.38 -10.12
CA VAL A 51 -4.58 -0.72 -10.15
C VAL A 51 -3.89 -0.37 -8.85
N SER A 52 -4.22 0.75 -8.20
CA SER A 52 -3.75 1.07 -6.85
C SER A 52 -4.07 -0.05 -5.85
N LEU A 53 -5.31 -0.57 -5.85
CA LEU A 53 -5.70 -1.69 -5.00
C LEU A 53 -4.96 -2.97 -5.37
N CYS A 54 -4.84 -3.31 -6.66
CA CYS A 54 -4.10 -4.50 -7.11
C CYS A 54 -2.62 -4.45 -6.71
N SER A 55 -1.97 -3.29 -6.87
CA SER A 55 -0.57 -3.10 -6.53
C SER A 55 -0.32 -3.18 -5.03
N GLY A 56 -1.21 -2.59 -4.22
CA GLY A 56 -1.10 -2.57 -2.77
C GLY A 56 -1.55 -3.85 -2.07
N MET A 57 -2.51 -4.59 -2.63
CA MET A 57 -3.10 -5.82 -2.06
C MET A 57 -2.56 -7.08 -2.74
N GLN A 58 -1.26 -7.34 -2.59
CA GLN A 58 -0.62 -8.55 -3.11
C GLN A 58 -0.88 -9.77 -2.23
N SER A 59 -0.67 -10.99 -2.75
CA SER A 59 -0.86 -12.21 -1.96
C SER A 59 0.30 -12.44 -0.97
N SER A 60 0.19 -11.87 0.22
CA SER A 60 1.22 -12.06 1.27
C SER A 60 1.24 -13.46 1.86
N THR A 61 0.14 -14.21 1.78
CA THR A 61 0.13 -15.63 2.13
C THR A 61 1.11 -16.41 1.25
N MET A 62 1.10 -16.17 -0.06
CA MET A 62 2.02 -16.84 -0.98
C MET A 62 3.47 -16.42 -0.72
N ALA A 63 3.71 -15.12 -0.48
CA ALA A 63 5.04 -14.63 -0.09
C ALA A 63 5.55 -15.32 1.19
N GLY A 64 4.70 -15.46 2.20
CA GLY A 64 5.01 -16.17 3.44
C GLY A 64 5.30 -17.66 3.22
N LEU A 65 4.51 -18.35 2.39
CA LEU A 65 4.75 -19.76 2.06
C LEU A 65 6.11 -19.95 1.36
N LEU A 66 6.42 -19.12 0.36
CA LEU A 66 7.71 -19.17 -0.33
C LEU A 66 8.87 -18.88 0.63
N ALA A 67 8.71 -17.90 1.52
CA ALA A 67 9.73 -17.57 2.52
C ALA A 67 9.97 -18.73 3.50
N ILE A 68 8.92 -19.39 3.97
CA ILE A 68 9.04 -20.57 4.85
C ILE A 68 9.74 -21.72 4.11
N GLN A 69 9.31 -22.00 2.87
CA GLN A 69 9.78 -23.15 2.10
C GLN A 69 11.22 -22.99 1.60
N PHE A 70 11.64 -21.78 1.22
CA PHE A 70 12.91 -21.58 0.51
C PHE A 70 13.90 -20.65 1.24
N LEU A 71 13.48 -19.86 2.23
CA LEU A 71 14.32 -18.81 2.87
C LEU A 71 14.58 -19.05 4.37
N GLY A 72 14.35 -20.26 4.89
CA GLY A 72 14.84 -20.65 6.22
C GLY A 72 13.81 -20.68 7.35
N GLY A 73 12.58 -21.13 7.08
CA GLY A 73 11.65 -21.60 8.11
C GLY A 73 10.67 -20.56 8.69
N SER A 74 9.95 -20.96 9.74
CA SER A 74 8.72 -20.30 10.24
C SER A 74 8.90 -18.85 10.73
N SER A 75 10.10 -18.43 11.11
CA SER A 75 10.39 -17.06 11.54
C SER A 75 10.17 -16.02 10.42
N GLN A 76 10.39 -16.42 9.15
CA GLN A 76 10.18 -15.57 7.98
C GLN A 76 8.69 -15.32 7.64
N ALA A 77 7.76 -15.95 8.37
CA ALA A 77 6.33 -15.75 8.20
C ALA A 77 5.81 -14.46 8.86
N VAL A 78 6.58 -13.87 9.79
CA VAL A 78 6.13 -12.69 10.55
C VAL A 78 5.91 -11.46 9.65
N PRO A 79 6.83 -11.07 8.74
CA PRO A 79 6.59 -9.96 7.81
C PRO A 79 5.36 -10.18 6.93
N ALA A 80 5.17 -11.41 6.43
CA ALA A 80 4.01 -11.77 5.62
C ALA A 80 2.69 -11.63 6.40
N ALA A 81 2.67 -12.04 7.67
CA ALA A 81 1.48 -11.89 8.52
C ALA A 81 1.19 -10.42 8.86
N CYS A 82 2.20 -9.61 9.15
CA CYS A 82 2.04 -8.16 9.33
C CYS A 82 1.51 -7.49 8.06
N SER A 83 2.01 -7.91 6.90
CA SER A 83 1.61 -7.41 5.59
C SER A 83 0.13 -7.66 5.29
N VAL A 84 -0.43 -8.83 5.63
CA VAL A 84 -1.87 -9.13 5.46
C VAL A 84 -2.74 -8.11 6.21
N ILE A 85 -2.38 -7.77 7.45
CA ILE A 85 -3.12 -6.78 8.24
C ILE A 85 -2.96 -5.38 7.65
N ALA A 86 -1.73 -5.01 7.31
CA ALA A 86 -1.39 -3.72 6.71
C ALA A 86 -2.19 -3.45 5.43
N MET A 87 -2.17 -4.39 4.47
CA MET A 87 -2.88 -4.23 3.20
C MET A 87 -4.40 -4.20 3.38
N ALA A 88 -4.95 -4.95 4.34
CA ALA A 88 -6.38 -4.97 4.59
C ALA A 88 -6.85 -3.63 5.18
N VAL A 89 -6.14 -3.10 6.18
CA VAL A 89 -6.45 -1.81 6.79
C VAL A 89 -6.31 -0.68 5.78
N MET A 90 -5.18 -0.60 5.06
CA MET A 90 -4.95 0.45 4.07
C MET A 90 -5.91 0.35 2.88
N GLY A 91 -6.09 -0.85 2.31
CA GLY A 91 -6.98 -1.08 1.18
C GLY A 91 -8.44 -0.75 1.51
N PHE A 92 -8.93 -1.18 2.68
CA PHE A 92 -10.27 -0.84 3.13
C PHE A 92 -10.43 0.66 3.37
N SER A 93 -9.45 1.30 4.02
CA SER A 93 -9.47 2.75 4.26
C SER A 93 -9.52 3.54 2.95
N LEU A 94 -8.73 3.13 1.95
CA LEU A 94 -8.68 3.79 0.66
C LEU A 94 -9.96 3.55 -0.16
N ALA A 95 -10.49 2.34 -0.13
CA ALA A 95 -11.78 2.02 -0.74
C ALA A 95 -12.92 2.81 -0.11
N SER A 96 -12.93 2.94 1.23
CA SER A 96 -13.91 3.75 1.96
C SER A 96 -13.79 5.24 1.64
N PHE A 97 -12.56 5.77 1.57
CA PHE A 97 -12.28 7.15 1.16
C PHE A 97 -12.86 7.44 -0.22
N TRP A 98 -12.62 6.56 -1.20
CA TRP A 98 -13.17 6.71 -2.54
C TRP A 98 -14.69 6.48 -2.61
N GLY A 99 -15.23 5.55 -1.82
CA GLY A 99 -16.67 5.29 -1.70
C GLY A 99 -17.44 6.45 -1.07
N SER A 100 -16.77 7.25 -0.24
CA SER A 100 -17.31 8.48 0.36
C SER A 100 -17.25 9.69 -0.61
N GLY A 101 -16.82 9.50 -1.86
CA GLY A 101 -16.80 10.54 -2.89
C GLY A 101 -15.52 11.37 -2.94
N TYR A 102 -14.58 11.17 -2.02
CA TYR A 102 -13.30 11.89 -2.05
C TYR A 102 -12.43 11.43 -3.24
N ARG A 103 -11.57 12.34 -3.72
CA ARG A 103 -10.61 12.08 -4.80
C ARG A 103 -9.22 12.51 -4.41
N LEU A 104 -8.24 11.73 -4.84
CA LEU A 104 -6.84 12.12 -4.78
C LEU A 104 -6.58 13.21 -5.82
N ARG A 105 -5.71 14.15 -5.49
CA ARG A 105 -5.35 15.25 -6.39
C ARG A 105 -4.43 14.74 -7.51
N ASP A 106 -4.71 15.15 -8.74
CA ASP A 106 -3.94 14.74 -9.92
C ASP A 106 -2.56 15.43 -9.93
N LEU A 107 -1.51 14.69 -10.31
CA LEU A 107 -0.14 15.19 -10.35
C LEU A 107 0.04 16.45 -11.23
N PRO A 108 -0.59 16.57 -12.42
CA PRO A 108 -0.56 17.81 -13.20
C PRO A 108 -1.13 19.03 -12.46
N SER A 109 -2.12 18.83 -11.58
CA SER A 109 -2.72 19.92 -10.79
C SER A 109 -1.88 20.35 -9.58
N LEU A 110 -0.82 19.61 -9.27
CA LEU A 110 0.20 19.97 -8.27
C LEU A 110 1.37 20.73 -8.91
N LEU A 111 1.63 20.51 -10.19
CA LEU A 111 2.73 21.13 -10.95
C LEU A 111 2.31 22.39 -11.72
N ALA A 112 1.00 22.61 -11.93
CA ALA A 112 0.49 23.81 -12.57
C ALA A 112 0.55 25.02 -11.60
N PRO A 113 1.21 26.13 -11.98
CA PRO A 113 1.05 27.40 -11.27
C PRO A 113 -0.42 27.83 -11.33
N GLN A 114 -0.97 28.31 -10.21
CA GLN A 114 -2.31 28.88 -10.15
C GLN A 114 -2.34 30.21 -10.94
N THR A 115 -2.48 30.17 -12.26
CA THR A 115 -2.79 31.36 -13.06
C THR A 115 -4.28 31.63 -12.91
N GLY A 116 -4.66 32.29 -11.81
CA GLY A 116 -6.00 32.86 -11.67
C GLY A 116 -6.23 33.95 -12.72
N PRO A 117 -7.45 34.10 -13.26
CA PRO A 117 -7.74 35.20 -14.17
C PRO A 117 -7.66 36.50 -13.37
N THR A 118 -6.75 37.40 -13.76
CA THR A 118 -6.78 38.79 -13.34
C THR A 118 -8.02 39.43 -13.95
N VAL A 119 -8.96 39.84 -13.08
CA VAL A 119 -10.05 40.77 -13.40
C VAL A 119 -9.45 42.11 -13.81
#